data_AF-A0A2D5XCS9-F1
#
_entry.id   AF-A0A2D5XCS9-F1
#
_cell.length_a   1.000
_cell.length_b   1.000
_cell.length_c   1.000
_cell.angle_alpha   90.00
_cell.angle_beta   90.00
_cell.angle_gamma   90.00
#
_symmetry.space_group_name_H-M   'P 1'
#
loop_
_entity.id
_entity.type
_entity.pdbx_description
1 polymer ?
#
loop_
_entity_poly.entity_id
_entity_poly.type
_entity_poly.pdbx_seq_one_letter_code
_entity_poly.pdbx_strand_id
1 'polypeptide(L)'
;MFKLIYQKFQISTFFEKLLLIVGIAIGIVGFWFINTVYYENPTLSWQFLMAIFLWLLLIFVVILTDSNESRQCCHLTDSCFSLCSCMNILSAIS
;
A
#
# COMPACT_ATOMS: atom_id res chain seq x y z
N MET A 1 2.37 19.70 0.82
CA MET A 1 2.22 18.36 1.44
C MET A 1 1.98 17.27 0.41
N PHE A 2 0.98 17.38 -0.48
CA PHE A 2 0.71 16.39 -1.55
C PHE A 2 1.85 16.15 -2.56
N LYS A 3 2.73 17.14 -2.76
CA LYS A 3 3.85 17.04 -3.72
C LYS A 3 4.90 15.98 -3.33
N LEU A 4 5.07 15.71 -2.04
CA LEU A 4 6.00 14.69 -1.54
C LEU A 4 5.48 13.27 -1.75
N ILE A 5 4.17 13.09 -1.67
CA ILE A 5 3.49 11.81 -1.93
C ILE A 5 3.69 11.40 -3.39
N TYR A 6 3.60 12.36 -4.31
CA TYR A 6 3.75 12.12 -5.75
C TYR A 6 5.19 11.79 -6.18
N GLN A 7 6.20 12.36 -5.53
CA GLN A 7 7.59 12.15 -5.92
C GLN A 7 8.09 10.74 -5.52
N LYS A 8 7.64 10.22 -4.38
CA LYS A 8 7.90 8.82 -3.96
C LYS A 8 7.17 7.81 -4.87
N PHE A 9 5.99 8.19 -5.36
CA PHE A 9 5.18 7.38 -6.27
C PHE A 9 5.83 7.19 -7.66
N GLN A 10 6.76 8.03 -8.10
CA GLN A 10 7.39 7.91 -9.43
C GLN A 10 8.43 6.78 -9.52
N ILE A 11 9.10 6.43 -8.40
CA ILE A 11 10.12 5.35 -8.33
C ILE A 11 9.51 3.99 -7.96
N SER A 12 8.25 4.01 -7.53
CA SER A 12 7.48 2.85 -7.10
C SER A 12 7.16 1.89 -8.25
N THR A 13 7.24 0.58 -7.99
CA THR A 13 6.93 -0.48 -8.97
C THR A 13 5.47 -0.41 -9.39
N PHE A 14 5.14 -0.97 -10.56
CA PHE A 14 3.75 -1.04 -11.03
C PHE A 14 2.82 -1.72 -10.00
N PHE A 15 3.37 -2.66 -9.23
CA PHE A 15 2.62 -3.42 -8.23
C PHE A 15 2.29 -2.59 -6.97
N GLU A 16 3.23 -1.81 -6.43
CA GLU A 16 2.97 -0.89 -5.30
C GLU A 16 1.91 0.17 -5.66
N LYS A 17 1.95 0.71 -6.89
CA LYS A 17 0.89 1.60 -7.41
C LYS A 17 -0.47 0.91 -7.47
N LEU A 18 -0.51 -0.34 -7.90
CA LEU A 18 -1.74 -1.13 -8.00
C LEU A 18 -2.31 -1.45 -6.62
N LEU A 19 -1.49 -1.84 -5.65
CA LEU A 19 -1.88 -2.05 -4.26
C LEU A 19 -2.49 -0.80 -3.63
N LEU A 20 -1.89 0.37 -3.89
CA LEU A 20 -2.40 1.64 -3.38
C LEU A 20 -3.78 1.98 -3.95
N ILE A 21 -3.98 1.75 -5.25
CA ILE A 21 -5.28 1.93 -5.91
C ILE A 21 -6.32 0.96 -5.35
N VAL A 22 -5.96 -0.32 -5.19
CA VAL A 22 -6.84 -1.35 -4.64
C VAL A 22 -7.22 -1.04 -3.20
N GLY A 23 -6.27 -0.58 -2.37
CA GLY A 23 -6.54 -0.17 -0.99
C GLY A 23 -7.55 0.97 -0.89
N ILE A 24 -7.41 2.00 -1.74
CA ILE A 24 -8.37 3.10 -1.82
C ILE A 24 -9.75 2.60 -2.29
N ALA A 25 -9.78 1.75 -3.31
CA ALA A 25 -11.03 1.20 -3.84
C ALA A 25 -11.80 0.39 -2.77
N ILE A 26 -11.11 -0.47 -2.02
CA ILE A 26 -11.71 -1.26 -0.92
C ILE A 26 -12.23 -0.34 0.19
N GLY A 27 -11.51 0.75 0.49
CA GLY A 27 -11.96 1.75 1.46
C GLY A 27 -13.29 2.41 1.07
N ILE A 28 -13.42 2.82 -0.19
CA ILE A 28 -14.65 3.49 -0.68
C ILE A 28 -15.81 2.49 -0.78
N VAL A 29 -15.57 1.33 -1.41
CA VAL A 29 -16.60 0.31 -1.65
C VAL A 29 -17.13 -0.26 -0.34
N GLY A 30 -16.24 -0.58 0.61
CA GLY A 30 -16.67 -1.13 1.89
C GLY A 30 -17.46 -0.14 2.72
N PHE A 31 -17.06 1.15 2.74
CA PHE A 31 -17.85 2.20 3.39
C PHE A 31 -19.24 2.34 2.77
N TRP A 32 -19.32 2.31 1.43
CA TRP A 32 -20.60 2.42 0.71
C TRP A 32 -21.53 1.24 1.01
N PHE A 33 -21.01 0.01 1.06
CA PHE A 33 -21.80 -1.17 1.43
C PHE A 33 -22.31 -1.11 2.87
N ILE A 34 -21.44 -0.78 3.82
CA ILE A 34 -21.80 -0.68 5.25
C ILE A 34 -22.89 0.40 5.44
N ASN A 35 -22.72 1.54 4.78
CA ASN A 35 -23.68 2.63 4.84
C ASN A 35 -25.03 2.22 4.23
N THR A 36 -25.04 1.58 3.05
CA THR A 36 -26.27 1.13 2.39
C THR A 36 -27.03 0.12 3.25
N VAL A 37 -26.35 -0.89 3.80
CA VAL A 37 -26.96 -1.89 4.67
C VAL A 37 -27.53 -1.28 5.95
N TYR A 38 -26.84 -0.29 6.52
CA TYR A 38 -27.31 0.43 7.70
C TYR A 38 -28.58 1.26 7.43
N TYR A 39 -28.69 1.89 6.24
CA TYR A 39 -29.87 2.65 5.86
C TYR A 39 -31.11 1.76 5.64
N GLU A 40 -30.94 0.57 5.08
CA GLU A 40 -32.06 -0.36 4.85
C GLU A 40 -32.56 -1.02 6.13
N ASN A 41 -31.66 -1.35 7.06
CA ASN A 41 -32.01 -1.98 8.33
C ASN A 41 -31.19 -1.34 9.46
N PRO A 42 -31.73 -0.34 10.20
CA PRO A 42 -31.00 0.40 11.22
C PRO A 42 -30.75 -0.40 12.51
N THR A 43 -30.73 -1.73 12.42
CA THR A 43 -30.45 -2.64 13.53
C THR A 43 -28.99 -3.04 13.51
N LEU A 44 -28.27 -2.74 14.59
CA LEU A 44 -26.90 -3.22 14.82
C LEU A 44 -26.94 -4.72 15.12
N SER A 45 -26.87 -5.54 14.08
CA SER A 45 -26.74 -6.99 14.22
C SER A 45 -25.30 -7.37 14.58
N TRP A 46 -25.13 -8.50 15.26
CA TRP A 46 -23.80 -9.05 15.57
C TRP A 46 -22.98 -9.31 14.29
N GLN A 47 -23.66 -9.70 13.23
CA GLN A 47 -23.11 -9.93 11.90
C GLN A 47 -22.57 -8.63 11.27
N PHE A 48 -23.25 -7.50 11.50
CA PHE A 48 -22.81 -6.19 11.02
C PHE A 48 -21.50 -5.76 11.70
N LEU A 49 -21.38 -5.99 13.01
CA LEU A 49 -20.13 -5.73 13.75
C LEU A 49 -18.97 -6.58 13.20
N MET A 50 -19.22 -7.86 12.94
CA MET A 50 -18.22 -8.76 12.34
C MET A 50 -17.80 -8.30 10.93
N ALA A 51 -18.75 -7.83 10.12
CA ALA A 51 -18.46 -7.32 8.78
C ALA A 51 -17.56 -6.06 8.81
N ILE A 52 -17.84 -5.12 9.72
CA ILE A 52 -17.01 -3.92 9.91
C ILE A 52 -15.60 -4.32 10.36
N PHE A 53 -15.50 -5.24 11.32
CA PHE A 53 -14.20 -5.72 11.83
C PHE A 53 -13.38 -6.41 10.73
N LEU A 54 -14.03 -7.24 9.90
CA LEU A 54 -13.39 -7.91 8.78
C LEU A 54 -12.94 -6.92 7.70
N TRP A 55 -13.74 -5.87 7.44
CA TRP A 55 -13.39 -4.80 6.51
C TRP A 55 -12.15 -4.01 6.98
N LEU A 56 -12.08 -3.67 8.27
CA LEU A 56 -10.90 -3.05 8.89
C LEU A 56 -9.65 -3.94 8.78
N LEU A 57 -9.78 -5.25 8.99
CA LEU A 57 -8.69 -6.20 8.82
C LEU A 57 -8.19 -6.27 7.37
N LEU A 58 -9.10 -6.22 6.39
CA LEU A 58 -8.75 -6.19 4.98
C LEU A 58 -7.86 -5.00 4.63
N ILE A 59 -8.22 -3.81 5.13
CA ILE A 59 -7.41 -2.59 4.97
C ILE A 59 -6.03 -2.76 5.62
N PHE A 60 -5.99 -3.33 6.82
CA PHE A 60 -4.74 -3.57 7.54
C PHE A 60 -3.80 -4.51 6.78
N VAL A 61 -4.32 -5.62 6.24
CA VAL A 61 -3.54 -6.56 5.43
C VAL A 61 -2.96 -5.89 4.20
N VAL A 62 -3.75 -5.08 3.47
CA VAL A 62 -3.26 -4.35 2.29
C VAL A 62 -2.10 -3.41 2.64
N ILE A 63 -2.22 -2.67 3.75
CA ILE A 63 -1.14 -1.78 4.21
C ILE A 63 0.12 -2.57 4.60
N LEU A 64 -0.05 -3.73 5.25
CA LEU A 64 1.08 -4.60 5.60
C LEU A 64 1.73 -5.22 4.37
N THR A 65 0.96 -5.56 3.34
CA THR A 65 1.49 -6.07 2.07
C THR A 65 2.36 -5.01 1.39
N ASP A 66 1.88 -3.78 1.28
CA ASP A 66 2.67 -2.65 0.74
C ASP A 66 3.96 -2.41 1.54
N SER A 67 3.86 -2.46 2.87
CA SER A 67 4.99 -2.24 3.78
C SER A 67 6.02 -3.38 3.77
N ASN A 68 5.63 -4.60 3.37
CA ASN A 68 6.53 -5.75 3.34
C ASN A 68 7.38 -5.76 2.05
N GLU A 69 6.79 -5.37 0.93
CA GLU A 69 7.45 -5.40 -0.36
C GLU A 69 8.49 -4.30 -0.48
N SER A 70 8.18 -3.11 0.06
CA SER A 70 9.13 -2.00 0.10
C SER A 70 10.39 -2.33 0.90
N ARG A 71 10.35 -3.29 1.85
CA ARG A 71 11.54 -3.82 2.54
C ARG A 71 12.33 -4.83 1.70
N GLN A 72 11.68 -5.53 0.79
CA GLN A 72 12.33 -6.53 -0.06
C GLN A 72 13.21 -5.89 -1.13
N CYS A 73 12.82 -4.70 -1.61
CA CYS A 73 13.69 -3.86 -2.43
C CYS A 73 14.90 -3.34 -1.65
N CYS A 74 14.77 -3.01 -0.35
CA CYS A 74 15.91 -2.62 0.48
C CYS A 74 16.97 -3.74 0.58
N HIS A 75 16.54 -5.00 0.64
CA HIS A 75 17.47 -6.14 0.72
C HIS A 75 18.19 -6.45 -0.62
N LEU A 76 17.61 -6.04 -1.75
CA LEU A 76 18.23 -6.10 -3.08
C LEU A 76 19.06 -4.84 -3.40
N THR A 77 18.71 -3.68 -2.83
CA THR A 77 19.50 -2.45 -2.98
C THR A 77 20.77 -2.44 -2.16
N ASP A 78 20.92 -3.23 -1.08
CA ASP A 78 22.26 -3.36 -0.47
C ASP A 78 23.26 -4.02 -1.44
N SER A 79 22.77 -4.90 -2.32
CA SER A 79 23.58 -5.50 -3.39
C SER A 79 23.74 -4.56 -4.59
N CYS A 80 22.69 -3.82 -4.98
CA CYS A 80 22.71 -2.98 -6.18
C CYS A 80 23.28 -1.55 -5.95
N PHE A 81 23.12 -0.98 -4.75
CA PHE A 81 23.68 0.32 -4.35
C PHE A 81 25.20 0.23 -4.11
N SER A 82 25.68 -0.94 -3.65
CA SER A 82 27.12 -1.24 -3.59
C SER A 82 27.76 -1.34 -4.98
N LEU A 83 27.09 -2.00 -5.93
CA LEU A 83 27.55 -2.08 -7.33
C LEU A 83 27.48 -0.73 -8.08
N CYS A 84 26.45 0.09 -7.83
CA CYS A 84 26.35 1.40 -8.48
C CYS A 84 27.34 2.45 -7.91
N SER A 85 27.69 2.36 -6.62
CA SER A 85 28.79 3.16 -6.06
C SER A 85 30.17 2.68 -6.54
N CYS A 86 30.38 1.38 -6.73
CA CYS A 86 31.65 0.87 -7.29
C CYS A 86 31.87 1.27 -8.75
N MET A 87 30.82 1.34 -9.57
CA MET A 87 30.97 1.64 -10.99
C MET A 87 31.26 3.13 -11.27
N ASN A 88 30.80 4.04 -10.41
CA ASN A 88 31.13 5.47 -10.49
C ASN A 88 32.52 5.83 -9.96
N ILE A 89 33.14 4.98 -9.13
CA ILE A 89 34.53 5.18 -8.67
C ILE A 89 35.52 4.70 -9.74
N LEU A 90 35.18 3.65 -10.52
CA LEU A 90 36.06 3.16 -11.59
C LEU A 90 36.12 4.12 -12.80
N SER A 91 35.07 4.88 -13.11
CA SER A 91 35.07 5.87 -14.19
C SER A 91 35.71 7.21 -13.82
N ALA A 92 36.09 7.40 -12.56
CA ALA A 92 36.78 8.61 -12.08
C ALA A 92 38.31 8.42 -11.97
N ILE A 93 38.83 7.23 -12.30
CA ILE A 93 40.26 6.87 -12.23
C ILE A 93 40.86 6.56 -13.63
N SER A 94 40.06 6.61 -14.71
CA SER A 94 40.58 6.59 -16.09
C SER A 94 40.63 7.97 -16.72
#